data_AF-A0A498SY93-F1
#
_entry.id   AF-A0A498SY93-F1
#
_cell.length_a   1.000
_cell.length_b   1.000
_cell.length_c   1.000
_cell.angle_alpha   90.00
_cell.angle_beta   90.00
_cell.angle_gamma   90.00
#
_symmetry.space_group_name_H-M   'P 1'
#
loop_
_entity.id
_entity.type
_entity.pdbx_description
1 polymer ?
#
loop_
_entity_poly.entity_id
_entity_poly.type
_entity_poly.pdbx_seq_one_letter_code
_entity_poly.pdbx_strand_id
1 'polypeptide(L)'
;MVEVYLSNLRNAVNAEEVAQQICSIVEASDIYAFAQFLAEPSVTALQNDSDYFKYYNLLYLFAYGNSMLIVSDLHTYVSHLNKLSHDGTYKDSVARKDDLPGLNETMILKLRQLTLVTMCNRSKIFSIEDAMRELQITDLQQFQRLFISAVYDGIIQGRLNAKRGEVEVFSWKNRDISDEELDNICQELHKWIQRCTDIKENLSHVAKLTEKAIGEANERENKCTEQGTEKSITSHASKVTSQSLLLQLNFFVVQVAEEAKKVQKMLEEEEEQRMPKEFYRRTKTQRGKKHC
;
A
#
# COMPACT_ATOMS: atom_id res chain seq x y z
N MET A 1 23.90 0.32 3.38
CA MET A 1 23.70 -1.13 3.52
C MET A 1 23.32 -1.71 2.17
N VAL A 2 22.15 -1.38 1.59
CA VAL A 2 21.73 -1.84 0.25
C VAL A 2 22.79 -1.62 -0.84
N GLU A 3 23.36 -0.40 -0.95
CA GLU A 3 24.44 -0.07 -1.90
C GLU A 3 25.69 -0.94 -1.75
N VAL A 4 26.01 -1.39 -0.53
CA VAL A 4 27.18 -2.25 -0.28
C VAL A 4 26.93 -3.62 -0.91
N TYR A 5 25.76 -4.21 -0.67
CA TYR A 5 25.38 -5.49 -1.26
C TYR A 5 25.28 -5.41 -2.79
N LEU A 6 24.75 -4.31 -3.33
CA LEU A 6 24.74 -4.09 -4.79
C LEU A 6 26.15 -3.98 -5.36
N SER A 7 27.05 -3.24 -4.69
CA SER A 7 28.43 -3.15 -5.13
C SER A 7 29.14 -4.52 -5.09
N ASN A 8 28.86 -5.34 -4.08
CA ASN A 8 29.41 -6.69 -3.99
C ASN A 8 28.88 -7.60 -5.11
N LEU A 9 27.58 -7.52 -5.42
CA LEU A 9 26.97 -8.28 -6.53
C LEU A 9 27.51 -7.87 -7.91
N ARG A 10 27.85 -6.60 -8.09
CA ARG A 10 28.43 -6.08 -9.34
C ARG A 10 29.91 -6.45 -9.48
N ASN A 11 30.61 -6.57 -8.37
CA ASN A 11 32.03 -6.95 -8.32
C ASN A 11 32.25 -8.46 -8.30
N ALA A 12 31.19 -9.26 -8.11
CA ALA A 12 31.25 -10.71 -8.11
C ALA A 12 31.73 -11.22 -9.48
N VAL A 13 32.74 -12.08 -9.47
CA VAL A 13 33.42 -12.54 -10.69
C VAL A 13 32.82 -13.85 -11.20
N ASN A 14 32.20 -14.63 -10.32
CA ASN A 14 31.64 -15.95 -10.63
C ASN A 14 30.23 -16.14 -10.05
N ALA A 15 29.51 -17.14 -10.57
CA ALA A 15 28.15 -17.48 -10.15
C ALA A 15 28.08 -17.91 -8.65
N GLU A 16 29.15 -18.50 -8.14
CA GLU A 16 29.27 -18.92 -6.74
C GLU A 16 29.25 -17.73 -5.77
N GLU A 17 30.05 -16.68 -6.05
CA GLU A 17 30.08 -15.44 -5.27
C GLU A 17 28.72 -14.76 -5.30
N VAL A 18 28.06 -14.70 -6.46
CA VAL A 18 26.70 -14.15 -6.57
C VAL A 18 25.73 -14.92 -5.68
N ALA A 19 25.79 -16.26 -5.70
CA ALA A 19 24.95 -17.10 -4.84
C ALA A 19 25.20 -16.87 -3.34
N GLN A 20 26.47 -16.75 -2.92
CA GLN A 20 26.83 -16.44 -1.53
C GLN A 20 26.34 -15.04 -1.10
N GLN A 21 26.41 -14.05 -2.00
CA GLN A 21 25.86 -12.72 -1.75
C GLN A 21 24.33 -12.76 -1.65
N ILE A 22 23.65 -13.54 -2.49
CA ILE A 22 22.19 -13.73 -2.39
C ILE A 22 21.81 -14.29 -1.02
N CYS A 23 22.50 -15.33 -0.54
CA CYS A 23 22.27 -15.87 0.81
C CYS A 23 22.48 -14.79 1.88
N SER A 24 23.56 -14.01 1.78
CA SER A 24 23.87 -12.93 2.73
C SER A 24 22.80 -11.82 2.73
N ILE A 25 22.25 -11.47 1.56
CA ILE A 25 21.19 -10.48 1.40
C ILE A 25 19.87 -10.98 2.00
N VAL A 26 19.54 -12.24 1.74
CA VAL A 26 18.33 -12.87 2.25
C VAL A 26 18.39 -12.99 3.78
N GLU A 27 19.56 -13.26 4.37
CA GLU A 27 19.76 -13.31 5.83
C GLU A 27 19.80 -11.94 6.52
N ALA A 28 20.10 -10.86 5.80
CA ALA A 28 20.23 -9.52 6.39
C ALA A 28 18.93 -9.05 7.05
N SER A 29 18.97 -8.70 8.33
CA SER A 29 17.77 -8.33 9.13
C SER A 29 17.09 -7.03 8.72
N ASP A 30 17.78 -6.18 7.96
CA ASP A 30 17.38 -4.81 7.61
C ASP A 30 16.89 -4.66 6.17
N ILE A 31 16.96 -5.72 5.36
CA ILE A 31 16.55 -5.72 3.94
C ILE A 31 15.22 -6.47 3.79
N TYR A 32 14.17 -5.78 3.34
CA TYR A 32 12.85 -6.40 3.06
C TYR A 32 12.34 -6.11 1.64
N ALA A 33 13.17 -5.46 0.82
CA ALA A 33 12.93 -5.18 -0.59
C ALA A 33 14.11 -5.75 -1.39
N PHE A 34 13.78 -6.56 -2.39
CA PHE A 34 14.69 -7.40 -3.14
C PHE A 34 14.61 -7.19 -4.67
N ALA A 35 13.61 -6.46 -5.17
CA ALA A 35 13.44 -6.24 -6.61
C ALA A 35 14.69 -5.64 -7.27
N GLN A 36 15.37 -4.73 -6.56
CA GLN A 36 16.62 -4.13 -7.04
C GLN A 36 17.74 -5.16 -7.23
N PHE A 37 17.87 -6.13 -6.33
CA PHE A 37 18.85 -7.20 -6.45
C PHE A 37 18.49 -8.19 -7.56
N LEU A 38 17.19 -8.44 -7.74
CA LEU A 38 16.70 -9.33 -8.80
C LEU A 38 16.94 -8.75 -10.20
N ALA A 39 16.93 -7.43 -10.33
CA ALA A 39 17.18 -6.72 -11.58
C ALA A 39 18.67 -6.62 -11.97
N GLU A 40 19.60 -6.98 -11.07
CA GLU A 40 21.03 -6.92 -11.39
C GLU A 40 21.42 -7.98 -12.44
N PRO A 41 22.20 -7.62 -13.47
CA PRO A 41 22.58 -8.55 -14.55
C PRO A 41 23.31 -9.81 -14.08
N SER A 42 24.10 -9.70 -13.01
CA SER A 42 24.81 -10.85 -12.44
C SER A 42 23.87 -11.88 -11.81
N VAL A 43 22.72 -11.43 -11.31
CA VAL A 43 21.69 -12.28 -10.72
C VAL A 43 20.79 -12.88 -11.81
N THR A 44 20.43 -12.10 -12.83
CA THR A 44 19.64 -12.63 -13.96
C THR A 44 20.42 -13.65 -14.78
N ALA A 45 21.76 -13.53 -14.85
CA ALA A 45 22.60 -14.54 -15.47
C ALA A 45 22.45 -15.94 -14.85
N LEU A 46 22.17 -16.02 -13.53
CA LEU A 46 21.96 -17.29 -12.82
C LEU A 46 20.70 -18.04 -13.28
N GLN A 47 19.76 -17.37 -13.98
CA GLN A 47 18.59 -18.04 -14.54
C GLN A 47 18.97 -19.12 -15.56
N ASN A 48 20.07 -18.90 -16.27
CA ASN A 48 20.53 -19.79 -17.34
C ASN A 48 21.44 -20.90 -16.82
N ASP A 49 21.84 -20.86 -15.55
CA ASP A 49 22.78 -21.81 -14.96
C ASP A 49 22.04 -22.85 -14.11
N SER A 50 22.06 -24.10 -14.56
CA SER A 50 21.31 -25.20 -13.93
C SER A 50 21.72 -25.45 -12.47
N ASP A 51 22.97 -25.15 -12.09
CA ASP A 51 23.46 -25.45 -10.74
C ASP A 51 23.10 -24.33 -9.74
N TYR A 52 22.95 -23.10 -10.22
CA TYR A 52 22.73 -21.90 -9.42
C TYR A 52 21.32 -21.29 -9.55
N PHE A 53 20.49 -21.80 -10.47
CA PHE A 53 19.09 -21.41 -10.65
C PHE A 53 18.28 -21.42 -9.34
N LYS A 54 18.58 -22.35 -8.42
CA LYS A 54 17.98 -22.42 -7.09
C LYS A 54 18.13 -21.15 -6.25
N TYR A 55 19.25 -20.43 -6.38
CA TYR A 55 19.49 -19.18 -5.65
C TYR A 55 18.74 -18.01 -6.26
N TYR A 56 18.55 -18.01 -7.58
CA TYR A 56 17.66 -17.06 -8.24
C TYR A 56 16.22 -17.23 -7.75
N ASN A 57 15.72 -18.48 -7.73
CA ASN A 57 14.38 -18.79 -7.21
C ASN A 57 14.22 -18.42 -5.74
N LEU A 58 15.26 -18.60 -4.93
CA LEU A 58 15.25 -18.13 -3.54
C LEU A 58 15.00 -16.63 -3.47
N LEU A 59 15.78 -15.82 -4.21
CA LEU A 59 15.60 -14.36 -4.18
C LEU A 59 14.23 -13.94 -4.72
N TYR A 60 13.75 -14.60 -5.78
CA TYR A 60 12.42 -14.38 -6.34
C TYR A 60 11.30 -14.66 -5.32
N LEU A 61 11.42 -15.76 -4.56
CA LEU A 61 10.48 -16.09 -3.47
C LEU A 61 10.45 -15.00 -2.41
N PHE A 62 11.59 -14.43 -2.03
CA PHE A 62 11.67 -13.33 -1.07
C PHE A 62 11.07 -12.04 -1.62
N ALA A 63 11.30 -11.73 -2.91
CA ALA A 63 10.70 -10.56 -3.56
C ALA A 63 9.17 -10.67 -3.61
N TYR A 64 8.62 -11.74 -4.19
CA TYR A 64 7.21 -11.80 -4.58
C TYR A 64 6.38 -12.94 -3.97
N GLY A 65 7.00 -13.98 -3.39
CA GLY A 65 6.29 -15.18 -2.96
C GLY A 65 5.82 -15.21 -1.50
N ASN A 66 4.94 -16.15 -1.13
CA ASN A 66 4.41 -16.27 0.24
C ASN A 66 4.97 -17.49 1.00
N SER A 67 4.99 -17.44 2.33
CA SER A 67 5.51 -18.51 3.20
C SER A 67 4.71 -19.81 3.10
N MET A 68 3.44 -19.73 2.68
CA MET A 68 2.62 -20.90 2.39
C MET A 68 3.20 -21.76 1.25
N LEU A 69 3.99 -21.16 0.33
CA LEU A 69 4.63 -21.84 -0.79
C LEU A 69 5.74 -22.82 -0.36
N ILE A 70 6.22 -22.76 0.89
CA ILE A 70 7.25 -23.67 1.40
C ILE A 70 6.69 -25.08 1.71
N VAL A 71 5.38 -25.21 1.94
CA VAL A 71 4.79 -26.42 2.54
C VAL A 71 3.80 -27.15 1.63
N SER A 72 3.14 -26.47 0.69
CA SER A 72 2.14 -27.09 -0.20
C SER A 72 2.75 -27.61 -1.51
N ASP A 73 2.42 -28.86 -1.86
CA ASP A 73 2.65 -29.41 -3.19
C ASP A 73 2.16 -28.46 -4.30
N LEU A 74 2.98 -28.41 -5.35
CA LEU A 74 3.15 -27.40 -6.40
C LEU A 74 1.92 -27.02 -7.26
N HIS A 75 0.72 -27.56 -7.05
CA HIS A 75 -0.38 -27.42 -8.02
C HIS A 75 -0.98 -26.00 -8.08
N THR A 76 -0.95 -25.23 -6.98
CA THR A 76 -1.57 -23.88 -6.92
C THR A 76 -0.64 -22.76 -7.39
N TYR A 77 0.68 -22.98 -7.36
CA TYR A 77 1.68 -21.96 -7.75
C TYR A 77 1.91 -21.91 -9.27
N VAL A 78 1.90 -23.08 -9.94
CA VAL A 78 2.07 -23.20 -11.39
C VAL A 78 0.97 -22.46 -12.15
N SER A 79 -0.26 -22.40 -11.63
CA SER A 79 -1.37 -21.68 -12.30
C SER A 79 -1.27 -20.16 -12.19
N HIS A 80 -0.63 -19.61 -11.16
CA HIS A 80 -0.38 -18.16 -11.06
C HIS A 80 0.85 -17.73 -11.85
N LEU A 81 1.95 -18.49 -11.79
CA LEU A 81 3.15 -18.18 -12.59
C LEU A 81 2.95 -18.34 -14.10
N ASN A 82 2.11 -19.29 -14.54
CA ASN A 82 1.78 -19.45 -15.96
C ASN A 82 1.01 -18.25 -16.56
N LYS A 83 0.51 -17.33 -15.74
CA LYS A 83 -0.11 -16.07 -16.21
C LYS A 83 0.91 -14.94 -16.37
N LEU A 84 2.04 -14.99 -15.66
CA LEU A 84 3.00 -13.91 -15.49
C LEU A 84 4.13 -13.86 -16.54
N SER A 85 4.23 -14.84 -17.43
CA SER A 85 5.31 -14.90 -18.42
C SER A 85 4.77 -14.85 -19.85
N HIS A 86 4.91 -13.68 -20.48
CA HIS A 86 4.62 -13.46 -21.89
C HIS A 86 5.74 -13.98 -22.82
N ASP A 87 6.87 -14.46 -22.28
CA ASP A 87 7.96 -15.03 -23.07
C ASP A 87 8.15 -16.50 -22.70
N GLY A 88 7.86 -17.39 -23.66
CA GLY A 88 7.61 -18.83 -23.48
C GLY A 88 8.79 -19.69 -23.03
N THR A 89 9.76 -19.12 -22.28
CA THR A 89 10.99 -19.76 -21.80
C THR A 89 10.88 -20.25 -20.35
N TYR A 90 9.84 -19.84 -19.60
CA TYR A 90 9.64 -20.17 -18.18
C TYR A 90 8.85 -21.47 -17.92
N LYS A 91 8.77 -22.38 -18.91
CA LYS A 91 7.76 -23.45 -18.92
C LYS A 91 8.02 -24.66 -18.02
N ASP A 92 9.26 -24.97 -17.65
CA ASP A 92 9.56 -26.31 -17.14
C ASP A 92 10.23 -26.38 -15.76
N SER A 93 10.47 -25.25 -15.09
CA SER A 93 11.30 -25.28 -13.88
C SER A 93 10.96 -24.17 -12.88
N VAL A 94 9.86 -24.29 -12.13
CA VAL A 94 9.80 -23.69 -10.79
C VAL A 94 9.02 -24.57 -9.80
N ALA A 95 9.67 -24.76 -8.64
CA ALA A 95 9.18 -25.14 -7.32
C ALA A 95 8.97 -26.64 -7.02
N ARG A 96 10.01 -27.45 -7.21
CA ARG A 96 10.24 -28.53 -6.23
C ARG A 96 10.86 -27.95 -4.97
N LYS A 97 10.53 -28.51 -3.80
CA LYS A 97 11.29 -28.32 -2.56
C LYS A 97 12.78 -28.65 -2.74
N ASP A 98 13.09 -29.46 -3.74
CA ASP A 98 14.43 -29.88 -4.15
C ASP A 98 15.21 -28.80 -4.95
N ASP A 99 14.54 -27.74 -5.43
CA ASP A 99 15.14 -26.68 -6.24
C ASP A 99 15.43 -25.40 -5.42
N LEU A 100 15.44 -25.48 -4.08
CA LEU A 100 15.83 -24.40 -3.18
C LEU A 100 17.05 -24.82 -2.33
N PRO A 101 18.02 -23.92 -2.08
CA PRO A 101 19.09 -24.20 -1.13
C PRO A 101 18.50 -24.36 0.28
N GLY A 102 19.20 -25.12 1.14
CA GLY A 102 18.77 -25.35 2.52
C GLY A 102 18.47 -24.03 3.25
N LEU A 103 17.22 -23.82 3.63
CA LEU A 103 16.78 -22.60 4.29
C LEU A 103 17.18 -22.60 5.76
N ASN A 104 17.83 -21.53 6.20
CA ASN A 104 18.15 -21.30 7.60
C ASN A 104 16.90 -20.84 8.38
N GLU A 105 16.88 -21.02 9.71
CA GLU A 105 15.76 -20.62 10.57
C GLU A 105 15.49 -19.10 10.48
N THR A 106 16.54 -18.30 10.37
CA THR A 106 16.46 -16.83 10.17
C THR A 106 15.76 -16.47 8.86
N MET A 107 16.06 -17.19 7.77
CA MET A 107 15.43 -16.97 6.48
C MET A 107 13.93 -17.32 6.53
N ILE A 108 13.58 -18.41 7.21
CA ILE A 108 12.19 -18.83 7.40
C ILE A 108 11.41 -17.79 8.22
N LEU A 109 12.00 -17.28 9.31
CA LEU A 109 11.41 -16.21 10.12
C LEU A 109 11.11 -14.98 9.25
N LYS A 110 12.08 -14.58 8.43
CA LYS A 110 11.97 -13.42 7.55
C LYS A 110 10.90 -13.60 6.48
N LEU A 111 10.80 -14.78 5.87
CA LEU A 111 9.74 -15.05 4.90
C LEU A 111 8.36 -15.02 5.55
N ARG A 112 8.22 -15.50 6.79
CA ARG A 112 6.99 -15.35 7.57
C ARG A 112 6.68 -13.88 7.85
N GLN A 113 7.67 -13.05 8.20
CA GLN A 113 7.47 -11.60 8.36
C GLN A 113 7.01 -10.93 7.05
N LEU A 114 7.62 -11.28 5.91
CA LEU A 114 7.22 -10.77 4.59
C LEU A 114 5.80 -11.20 4.21
N THR A 115 5.43 -12.43 4.54
CA THR A 115 4.08 -12.94 4.30
C THR A 115 3.05 -12.23 5.17
N LEU A 116 3.40 -11.96 6.43
CA LEU A 116 2.57 -11.15 7.32
C LEU A 116 2.35 -9.74 6.75
N VAL A 117 3.37 -9.14 6.12
CA VAL A 117 3.22 -7.85 5.40
C VAL A 117 2.26 -7.99 4.21
N THR A 118 2.38 -9.05 3.41
CA THR A 118 1.45 -9.32 2.30
C THR A 118 0.00 -9.48 2.80
N MET A 119 -0.22 -10.09 3.96
CA MET A 119 -1.54 -10.16 4.59
C MET A 119 -2.07 -8.77 4.97
N CYS A 120 -1.22 -7.90 5.53
CA CYS A 120 -1.60 -6.53 5.89
C CYS A 120 -2.06 -5.72 4.68
N ASN A 121 -1.48 -5.99 3.50
CA ASN A 121 -1.89 -5.33 2.26
C ASN A 121 -3.32 -5.72 1.82
N ARG A 122 -3.76 -6.94 2.12
CA ARG A 122 -5.11 -7.43 1.81
C ARG A 122 -6.15 -6.92 2.80
N SER A 123 -5.79 -6.82 4.08
CA SER A 123 -6.72 -6.39 5.15
C SER A 123 -5.97 -5.80 6.33
N LYS A 124 -6.44 -4.65 6.83
CA LYS A 124 -5.86 -3.98 8.01
C LYS A 124 -6.19 -4.69 9.33
N ILE A 125 -7.27 -5.45 9.36
CA ILE A 125 -7.71 -6.24 10.51
C ILE A 125 -7.91 -7.67 10.04
N PHE A 126 -7.30 -8.63 10.72
CA PHE A 126 -7.41 -10.06 10.40
C PHE A 126 -7.35 -10.93 11.67
N SER A 127 -7.91 -12.14 11.58
CA SER A 127 -7.90 -13.11 12.68
C SER A 127 -6.50 -13.68 12.89
N ILE A 128 -6.14 -13.92 14.15
CA ILE A 128 -4.90 -14.61 14.52
C ILE A 128 -4.90 -16.03 13.96
N GLU A 129 -6.05 -16.70 13.91
CA GLU A 129 -6.17 -18.06 13.35
C GLU A 129 -5.88 -18.08 11.85
N ASP A 130 -6.37 -17.09 11.11
CA ASP A 130 -6.10 -16.94 9.68
C ASP A 130 -4.61 -16.68 9.43
N ALA A 131 -4.01 -15.79 10.21
CA ALA A 131 -2.59 -15.50 10.15
C ALA A 131 -1.74 -16.74 10.50
N MET A 132 -2.10 -17.48 11.54
CA MET A 132 -1.42 -18.72 11.93
C MET A 132 -1.49 -19.78 10.82
N ARG A 133 -2.62 -19.90 10.10
CA ARG A 133 -2.77 -20.80 8.94
C ARG A 133 -1.88 -20.37 7.78
N GLU A 134 -1.87 -19.10 7.41
CA GLU A 134 -1.09 -18.61 6.25
C GLU A 134 0.43 -18.61 6.52
N LEU A 135 0.83 -18.33 7.77
CA LEU A 135 2.23 -18.35 8.22
C LEU A 135 2.75 -19.74 8.58
N GLN A 136 1.86 -20.76 8.58
CA GLN A 136 2.16 -22.14 8.97
C GLN A 136 2.76 -22.21 10.38
N ILE A 137 2.09 -21.55 11.34
CA ILE A 137 2.45 -21.53 12.75
C ILE A 137 1.32 -22.19 13.53
N THR A 138 1.62 -23.28 14.23
CA THR A 138 0.65 -24.02 15.03
C THR A 138 0.48 -23.46 16.44
N ASP A 139 1.52 -22.83 16.98
CA ASP A 139 1.55 -22.32 18.35
C ASP A 139 1.30 -20.80 18.40
N LEU A 140 0.34 -20.39 19.23
CA LEU A 140 0.01 -18.98 19.45
C LEU A 140 1.21 -18.20 19.99
N GLN A 141 2.03 -18.81 20.86
CA GLN A 141 3.18 -18.12 21.44
C GLN A 141 4.25 -17.84 20.38
N GLN A 142 4.47 -18.77 19.44
CA GLN A 142 5.34 -18.53 18.28
C GLN A 142 4.83 -17.39 17.40
N PHE A 143 3.52 -17.33 17.13
CA PHE A 143 2.92 -16.21 16.38
C PHE A 143 3.14 -14.87 17.10
N GLN A 144 2.89 -14.83 18.42
CA GLN A 144 3.11 -13.62 19.22
C GLN A 144 4.58 -13.17 19.18
N ARG A 145 5.53 -14.10 19.29
CA ARG A 145 6.96 -13.78 19.17
C ARG A 145 7.30 -13.20 17.80
N LEU A 146 6.79 -13.79 16.73
CA LEU A 146 6.98 -13.29 15.36
C LEU A 146 6.41 -11.88 15.20
N PHE A 147 5.18 -11.67 15.67
CA PHE A 147 4.51 -10.36 15.61
C PHE A 147 5.29 -9.30 16.39
N ILE A 148 5.73 -9.64 17.61
CA ILE A 148 6.55 -8.76 18.43
C ILE A 148 7.86 -8.44 17.69
N SER A 149 8.58 -9.43 17.17
CA SER A 149 9.80 -9.19 16.38
C SER A 149 9.54 -8.21 15.24
N ALA A 150 8.49 -8.44 14.45
CA ALA A 150 8.15 -7.57 13.32
C ALA A 150 7.83 -6.12 13.74
N VAL A 151 7.27 -5.92 14.94
CA VAL A 151 7.04 -4.59 15.51
C VAL A 151 8.35 -3.93 15.95
N TYR A 152 9.23 -4.67 16.63
CA TYR A 152 10.55 -4.17 17.06
C TYR A 152 11.46 -3.83 15.88
N ASP A 153 11.41 -4.63 14.82
CA ASP A 153 12.15 -4.42 13.56
C ASP A 153 11.55 -3.25 12.72
N GLY A 154 10.44 -2.67 13.19
CA GLY A 154 9.72 -1.58 12.54
C GLY A 154 9.16 -1.97 11.18
N ILE A 155 8.90 -3.27 10.97
CA ILE A 155 8.27 -3.78 9.75
C ILE A 155 6.78 -3.49 9.80
N ILE A 156 6.17 -3.69 10.97
CA ILE A 156 4.72 -3.54 11.17
C ILE A 156 4.49 -2.68 12.41
N GLN A 157 3.46 -1.84 12.36
CA GLN A 157 2.93 -1.14 13.52
C GLN A 157 1.48 -1.56 13.70
N GLY A 158 1.21 -2.23 14.82
CA GLY A 158 -0.12 -2.77 15.08
C GLY A 158 -0.31 -3.16 16.54
N ARG A 159 -1.50 -3.64 16.83
CA ARG A 159 -1.91 -4.13 18.15
C ARG A 159 -2.55 -5.50 18.00
N LEU A 160 -2.27 -6.36 18.97
CA LEU A 160 -2.90 -7.67 19.10
C LEU A 160 -4.05 -7.55 20.11
N ASN A 161 -5.26 -7.90 19.70
CA ASN A 161 -6.43 -7.95 20.57
C ASN A 161 -6.71 -9.39 20.99
N ALA A 162 -6.18 -9.78 22.15
CA ALA A 162 -6.32 -11.14 22.67
C ALA A 162 -7.77 -11.54 22.98
N LYS A 163 -8.67 -10.59 23.25
CA LYS A 163 -10.08 -10.88 23.54
C LYS A 163 -10.87 -11.23 22.28
N ARG A 164 -10.57 -10.56 21.16
CA ARG A 164 -11.24 -10.81 19.88
C ARG A 164 -10.52 -11.85 19.02
N GLY A 165 -9.28 -12.19 19.35
CA GLY A 165 -8.45 -13.05 18.52
C GLY A 165 -8.05 -12.38 17.21
N GLU A 166 -7.89 -11.05 17.21
CA GLU A 166 -7.66 -10.25 16.00
C GLU A 166 -6.36 -9.44 16.12
N VAL A 167 -5.74 -9.17 14.98
CA VAL A 167 -4.63 -8.22 14.85
C VAL A 167 -5.12 -7.01 14.07
N GLU A 168 -4.86 -5.83 14.62
CA GLU A 168 -5.11 -4.55 13.97
C GLU A 168 -3.78 -3.91 13.60
N VAL A 169 -3.62 -3.59 12.31
CA VAL A 169 -2.39 -3.02 11.78
C VAL A 169 -2.65 -1.60 11.26
N PHE A 170 -1.81 -0.66 11.68
CA PHE A 170 -1.90 0.76 11.31
C PHE A 170 -0.97 1.11 10.14
N SER A 171 0.24 0.54 10.14
CA SER A 171 1.27 0.82 9.14
C SER A 171 2.16 -0.41 8.97
N TRP A 172 2.69 -0.60 7.77
CA TRP A 172 3.64 -1.67 7.45
C TRP A 172 4.66 -1.16 6.41
N LYS A 173 5.82 -1.79 6.38
CA LYS A 173 6.81 -1.60 5.30
C LYS A 173 6.24 -2.16 4.00
N ASN A 174 6.53 -1.48 2.90
CA ASN A 174 6.15 -1.96 1.58
C ASN A 174 7.04 -3.14 1.20
N ARG A 175 6.40 -4.16 0.62
CA ARG A 175 7.07 -5.26 -0.07
C ARG A 175 7.35 -4.85 -1.52
N ASP A 176 8.24 -5.58 -2.20
CA ASP A 176 8.42 -5.46 -3.64
C ASP A 176 7.10 -5.65 -4.40
N ILE A 177 6.98 -4.92 -5.51
CA ILE A 177 5.82 -4.90 -6.39
C ILE A 177 6.29 -5.39 -7.75
N SER A 178 5.59 -6.38 -8.31
CA SER A 178 5.82 -6.86 -9.68
C SER A 178 5.21 -5.91 -10.72
N ASP A 179 5.64 -5.99 -11.98
CA ASP A 179 5.14 -5.11 -13.05
C ASP A 179 3.61 -5.27 -13.26
N GLU A 180 3.07 -6.48 -13.12
CA GLU A 180 1.62 -6.70 -13.20
C GLU A 180 0.85 -6.05 -12.05
N GLU A 181 1.40 -6.12 -10.84
CA GLU A 181 0.79 -5.46 -9.67
C GLU A 181 0.85 -3.95 -9.80
N LEU A 182 1.92 -3.41 -10.40
CA LEU A 182 2.04 -1.99 -10.72
C LEU A 182 0.95 -1.55 -11.70
N ASP A 183 0.70 -2.33 -12.75
CA ASP A 183 -0.39 -2.08 -13.70
C ASP A 183 -1.76 -2.10 -13.03
N ASN A 184 -2.00 -3.07 -12.13
CA ASN A 184 -3.23 -3.13 -11.35
C ASN A 184 -3.41 -1.90 -10.44
N ILE A 185 -2.35 -1.43 -9.78
CA ILE A 185 -2.38 -0.21 -8.96
C ILE A 185 -2.70 1.00 -9.83
N CYS A 186 -2.06 1.13 -11.00
CA CYS A 186 -2.34 2.20 -11.95
C CYS A 186 -3.81 2.19 -12.38
N GLN A 187 -4.38 1.02 -12.68
CA GLN A 187 -5.79 0.90 -13.06
C GLN A 187 -6.74 1.28 -11.92
N GLU A 188 -6.49 0.85 -10.69
CA GLU A 188 -7.32 1.22 -9.54
C GLU A 188 -7.25 2.73 -9.23
N LEU A 189 -6.07 3.34 -9.35
CA LEU A 189 -5.92 4.79 -9.22
C LEU A 189 -6.69 5.54 -10.31
N HIS A 190 -6.63 5.08 -11.56
CA HIS A 190 -7.43 5.66 -12.64
C HIS A 190 -8.93 5.53 -12.36
N LYS A 191 -9.40 4.35 -11.93
CA LYS A 191 -10.81 4.15 -11.54
C LYS A 191 -11.21 5.10 -10.41
N TRP A 192 -10.35 5.33 -9.43
CA TRP A 192 -10.62 6.25 -8.34
C TRP A 192 -10.69 7.71 -8.81
N ILE A 193 -9.78 8.14 -9.69
CA ILE A 193 -9.82 9.46 -10.31
C ILE A 193 -11.11 9.64 -11.12
N GLN A 194 -11.52 8.64 -11.90
CA GLN A 194 -12.78 8.67 -12.65
C GLN A 194 -13.99 8.79 -11.72
N ARG A 195 -14.02 8.05 -10.62
CA ARG A 195 -15.09 8.22 -9.61
C ARG A 195 -15.14 9.64 -9.04
N CYS A 196 -13.98 10.25 -8.78
CA CYS A 196 -13.91 11.63 -8.29
C CYS A 196 -14.41 12.63 -9.33
N THR A 197 -14.10 12.44 -10.62
CA THR A 197 -14.62 13.29 -11.70
C THR A 197 -16.13 13.13 -11.86
N ASP A 198 -16.66 11.90 -11.79
CA ASP A 198 -18.11 11.64 -11.87
C ASP A 198 -18.86 12.32 -10.72
N ILE A 199 -18.34 12.22 -9.49
CA ILE A 199 -18.94 12.88 -8.32
C ILE A 199 -18.94 14.40 -8.50
N LYS A 200 -17.83 14.97 -9.01
CA LYS A 200 -17.73 16.41 -9.29
C LYS A 200 -18.74 16.86 -10.34
N GLU A 201 -18.90 16.12 -11.43
CA GLU A 201 -19.85 16.43 -12.49
C GLU A 201 -21.29 16.34 -11.99
N ASN A 202 -21.62 15.29 -11.25
CA ASN A 202 -22.93 15.12 -10.63
C ASN A 202 -23.25 16.27 -9.67
N LEU A 203 -22.30 16.68 -8.82
CA LEU A 203 -22.49 17.78 -7.89
C LEU A 203 -22.69 19.11 -8.62
N SER A 204 -21.91 19.37 -9.67
CA SER A 204 -22.06 20.55 -10.53
C SER A 204 -23.41 20.55 -11.24
N HIS A 205 -23.90 19.40 -11.69
CA HIS A 205 -25.23 19.29 -12.30
C HIS A 205 -26.36 19.59 -11.31
N VAL A 206 -26.28 19.03 -10.09
CA VAL A 206 -27.24 19.34 -9.02
C VAL A 206 -27.22 20.83 -8.68
N ALA A 207 -26.04 21.45 -8.55
CA ALA A 207 -25.91 22.88 -8.30
C ALA A 207 -26.62 23.72 -9.37
N LYS A 208 -26.39 23.42 -10.67
CA LYS A 208 -27.06 24.11 -11.78
C LYS A 208 -28.58 23.93 -11.78
N LEU A 209 -29.07 22.72 -11.47
CA LEU A 209 -30.51 22.48 -11.36
C LEU A 209 -31.12 23.27 -10.21
N THR A 210 -30.42 23.34 -9.06
CA THR A 210 -30.88 24.15 -7.93
C THR A 210 -30.88 25.64 -8.25
N GLU A 211 -29.85 26.15 -8.91
CA GLU A 211 -29.79 27.55 -9.37
C GLU A 211 -30.93 27.87 -10.34
N LYS A 212 -31.22 26.96 -11.30
CA LYS A 212 -32.33 27.11 -12.23
C LYS A 212 -33.68 27.09 -11.51
N ALA A 213 -33.89 26.16 -10.58
CA ALA A 213 -35.12 26.08 -9.80
C ALA A 213 -35.33 27.32 -8.91
N ILE A 214 -34.26 27.86 -8.33
CA ILE A 214 -34.27 29.13 -7.58
C ILE A 214 -34.62 30.31 -8.52
N GLY A 215 -34.00 30.36 -9.71
CA GLY A 215 -34.32 31.38 -10.71
C GLY A 215 -35.80 31.35 -11.12
N GLU A 216 -36.32 30.17 -11.46
CA GLU A 216 -37.73 29.99 -11.81
C GLU A 216 -38.67 30.32 -10.64
N ALA A 217 -38.29 30.00 -9.39
CA ALA A 217 -39.07 30.35 -8.21
C ALA A 217 -39.12 31.87 -7.99
N ASN A 218 -37.99 32.56 -8.13
CA ASN A 218 -37.91 34.02 -8.02
C ASN A 218 -38.72 34.72 -9.12
N GLU A 219 -38.67 34.21 -10.36
CA GLU A 219 -39.48 34.75 -11.46
C GLU A 219 -40.99 34.55 -11.24
N ARG A 220 -41.41 33.41 -10.68
CA ARG A 220 -42.81 33.16 -10.30
C ARG A 220 -43.26 34.08 -9.18
N GLU A 221 -42.39 34.36 -8.20
CA GLU A 221 -42.67 35.30 -7.12
C GLU A 221 -42.86 36.73 -7.66
N ASN A 222 -41.96 37.21 -8.52
CA ASN A 222 -42.03 38.53 -9.13
C ASN A 222 -43.32 38.72 -9.98
N LYS A 223 -43.70 37.70 -10.77
CA LYS A 223 -44.96 37.73 -11.53
C LYS A 223 -46.21 37.74 -10.64
N CYS A 224 -46.19 37.04 -9.50
CA CYS A 224 -47.29 37.08 -8.52
C CYS A 224 -47.40 38.44 -7.82
N THR A 225 -46.29 39.13 -7.56
CA THR A 225 -46.32 40.49 -7.00
C THR A 225 -46.81 41.54 -7.98
N GLU A 226 -46.62 41.34 -9.30
CA GLU A 226 -47.09 42.26 -10.35
C GLU A 226 -48.58 42.09 -10.69
N GLN A 227 -49.18 40.91 -10.45
CA GLN A 227 -50.56 40.59 -10.87
C GLN A 227 -51.65 40.71 -9.79
N GLY A 228 -51.36 41.12 -8.56
CA GLY A 228 -52.45 41.31 -7.58
C GLY A 228 -52.05 41.79 -6.20
N THR A 229 -52.50 42.99 -5.84
CA THR A 229 -52.48 43.60 -4.50
C THR A 229 -53.42 42.92 -3.48
N GLU A 230 -53.90 41.68 -3.70
CA GLU A 230 -54.91 41.03 -2.85
C GLU A 230 -54.49 39.72 -2.15
N LYS A 231 -53.21 39.30 -2.16
CA LYS A 231 -52.74 38.06 -1.47
C LYS A 231 -51.66 38.26 -0.39
N SER A 232 -51.76 39.32 0.41
CA SER A 232 -50.73 39.70 1.39
C SER A 232 -50.51 38.73 2.57
N ILE A 233 -51.42 37.77 2.83
CA ILE A 233 -51.35 36.92 4.03
C ILE A 233 -50.68 35.55 3.77
N THR A 234 -50.81 34.98 2.56
CA THR A 234 -50.19 33.68 2.23
C THR A 234 -48.73 33.79 1.76
N SER A 235 -48.29 34.97 1.30
CA SER A 235 -46.91 35.20 0.83
C SER A 235 -45.87 35.36 1.96
N HIS A 236 -46.30 35.82 3.14
CA HIS A 236 -45.42 35.91 4.31
C HIS A 236 -45.05 34.53 4.87
N ALA A 237 -45.99 33.57 4.83
CA ALA A 237 -45.76 32.22 5.35
C ALA A 237 -44.72 31.44 4.53
N SER A 238 -44.73 31.58 3.19
CA SER A 238 -43.77 30.92 2.28
C SER A 238 -42.40 31.62 2.23
N LYS A 239 -42.35 32.95 2.45
CA LYS A 239 -41.08 33.70 2.59
C LYS A 239 -40.25 33.24 3.78
N VAL A 240 -40.89 32.98 4.92
CA VAL A 240 -40.19 32.53 6.13
C VAL A 240 -39.60 31.13 5.96
N THR A 241 -40.29 30.22 5.26
CA THR A 241 -39.80 28.84 5.03
C THR A 241 -38.66 28.78 4.01
N SER A 242 -38.74 29.53 2.91
CA SER A 242 -37.65 29.58 1.90
C SER A 242 -36.40 30.28 2.42
N GLN A 243 -36.55 31.34 3.21
CA GLN A 243 -35.42 32.04 3.82
C GLN A 243 -34.75 31.21 4.92
N SER A 244 -35.52 30.40 5.66
CA SER A 244 -34.99 29.42 6.61
C SER A 244 -34.23 28.27 5.91
N LEU A 245 -34.74 27.75 4.78
CA LEU A 245 -34.05 26.71 4.00
C LEU A 245 -32.76 27.23 3.35
N LEU A 246 -32.76 28.46 2.83
CA LEU A 246 -31.55 29.13 2.31
C LEU A 246 -30.51 29.39 3.41
N LEU A 247 -30.94 29.75 4.62
CA LEU A 247 -30.05 29.88 5.78
C LEU A 247 -29.45 28.52 6.18
N GLN A 248 -30.24 27.45 6.16
CA GLN A 248 -29.75 26.09 6.46
C GLN A 248 -28.79 25.57 5.38
N LEU A 249 -29.08 25.80 4.09
CA LEU A 249 -28.18 25.44 3.00
C LEU A 249 -26.88 26.25 3.05
N ASN A 250 -26.94 27.56 3.27
CA ASN A 250 -25.75 28.39 3.42
C ASN A 250 -24.92 27.98 4.64
N PHE A 251 -25.56 27.63 5.76
CA PHE A 251 -24.86 27.10 6.94
C PHE A 251 -24.14 25.79 6.62
N PHE A 252 -24.79 24.88 5.88
CA PHE A 252 -24.19 23.61 5.48
C PHE A 252 -23.05 23.79 4.48
N VAL A 253 -23.19 24.68 3.49
CA VAL A 253 -22.13 25.02 2.53
C VAL A 253 -20.93 25.66 3.24
N VAL A 254 -21.17 26.54 4.21
CA VAL A 254 -20.09 27.13 5.03
C VAL A 254 -19.39 26.07 5.87
N GLN A 255 -20.12 25.15 6.52
CA GLN A 255 -19.51 24.05 7.27
C GLN A 255 -18.68 23.12 6.37
N VAL A 256 -19.19 22.76 5.19
CA VAL A 256 -18.46 21.93 4.22
C VAL A 256 -17.20 22.64 3.71
N ALA A 257 -17.27 23.95 3.46
CA ALA A 257 -16.11 24.74 3.06
C ALA A 257 -15.07 24.86 4.19
N GLU A 258 -15.50 24.93 5.44
CA GLU A 258 -14.62 24.99 6.60
C GLU A 258 -13.93 23.64 6.88
N GLU A 259 -14.64 22.52 6.74
CA GLU A 259 -14.04 21.18 6.80
C GLU A 259 -13.10 20.92 5.62
N ALA A 260 -13.44 21.37 4.41
CA ALA A 260 -12.55 21.29 3.26
C ALA A 260 -11.23 22.07 3.50
N LYS A 261 -11.31 23.25 4.11
CA LYS A 261 -10.11 24.01 4.52
C LYS A 261 -9.29 23.30 5.60
N LYS A 262 -9.93 22.61 6.56
CA LYS A 262 -9.22 21.80 7.56
C LYS A 262 -8.50 20.62 6.90
N VAL A 263 -9.15 19.91 5.98
CA VAL A 263 -8.53 18.80 5.22
C VAL A 263 -7.37 19.30 4.37
N GLN A 264 -7.51 20.45 3.71
CA GLN A 264 -6.42 21.07 2.94
C GLN A 264 -5.23 21.43 3.84
N LYS A 265 -5.49 22.03 5.00
CA LYS A 265 -4.45 22.36 5.98
C LYS A 265 -3.79 21.11 6.56
N MET A 266 -4.55 20.04 6.80
CA MET A 266 -4.00 18.75 7.24
C MET A 266 -3.10 18.12 6.16
N LEU A 267 -3.45 18.24 4.88
CA LEU A 267 -2.61 17.78 3.77
C LEU A 267 -1.33 18.63 3.63
N GLU A 268 -1.42 19.95 3.80
CA GLU A 268 -0.26 20.85 3.82
C GLU A 268 0.66 20.58 5.03
N GLU A 269 0.09 20.33 6.21
CA GLU A 269 0.84 19.94 7.41
C GLU A 269 1.47 18.53 7.25
N GLU A 270 0.83 17.60 6.53
CA GLU A 270 1.41 16.29 6.18
C GLU A 270 2.55 16.41 5.16
N GLU A 271 2.44 17.31 4.17
CA GLU A 271 3.52 17.65 3.23
C GLU A 271 4.69 18.34 3.94
N GLU A 272 4.43 19.23 4.89
CA GLU A 272 5.45 19.92 5.68
C GLU A 272 6.14 18.96 6.67
N GLN A 273 5.42 17.97 7.20
CA GLN A 273 5.98 16.87 8.00
C GLN A 273 6.72 15.81 7.18
N ARG A 274 6.48 15.71 5.87
CA ARG A 274 7.35 14.97 4.93
C ARG A 274 8.69 15.68 4.70
N MET A 275 8.72 17.01 4.80
CA MET A 275 9.88 17.86 4.50
C MET A 275 10.95 18.09 5.60
N PRO A 276 11.06 17.35 6.73
CA PRO A 276 12.25 17.39 7.58
C PRO A 276 13.12 16.12 7.56
N LYS A 277 12.87 15.12 6.70
CA LYS A 277 13.73 13.93 6.64
C LYS A 277 14.97 14.07 5.74
N GLU A 278 15.03 15.09 4.86
CA GLU A 278 16.25 15.37 4.09
C GLU A 278 17.28 16.22 4.85
N PHE A 279 16.87 16.95 5.90
CA PHE A 279 17.80 17.84 6.62
C PHE A 279 18.64 17.14 7.71
N TYR A 280 18.18 15.99 8.23
CA TYR A 280 18.89 15.26 9.29
C TYR A 280 20.04 14.35 8.79
N ARG A 281 20.27 14.24 7.48
CA ARG A 281 21.39 13.46 6.92
C ARG A 281 22.66 14.31 6.66
N ARG A 282 22.60 15.64 6.77
CA ARG A 282 23.75 16.54 6.51
C ARG A 282 24.51 17.06 7.75
N THR A 283 24.00 16.89 8.96
CA THR A 283 24.64 17.46 10.17
C THR A 283 25.51 16.49 10.98
N LYS A 284 25.62 15.20 10.60
CA LYS A 284 26.58 14.26 11.22
C LYS A 284 27.91 14.08 10.47
N THR A 285 28.09 14.69 9.30
CA THR A 285 29.36 14.57 8.53
C THR A 285 30.26 15.81 8.63
N GLN A 286 29.88 16.86 9.37
CA GLN A 286 30.71 18.06 9.55
C GLN A 286 31.08 18.42 11.00
N ARG A 287 30.80 17.57 11.99
CA ARG A 287 31.36 17.70 13.35
C ARG A 287 32.33 16.55 13.65
N GLY A 288 33.47 16.57 12.96
CA GLY A 288 34.57 15.64 13.19
C GLY A 288 35.94 16.14 12.73
N LYS A 289 36.09 17.42 12.39
CA LYS A 289 37.39 18.04 12.11
C LYS A 289 37.41 19.47 12.64
N LYS A 290 37.99 19.66 13.84
CA LYS A 290 39.09 20.61 14.16
C LYS A 290 39.12 20.97 15.66
N HIS A 291 40.35 20.86 16.20
CA HIS A 291 40.91 21.37 17.48
C HIS A 291 40.60 20.50 18.72
N CYS A 292 41.56 19.95 19.46
CA CYS A 292 43.02 20.16 19.60
C CYS A 292 43.82 18.89 19.35
#